data_AF-A0A9E5TK64-F1
#
_entry.id   AF-A0A9E5TK64-F1
#
_cell.length_a   1.000
_cell.length_b   1.000
_cell.length_c   1.000
_cell.angle_alpha   90.00
_cell.angle_beta   90.00
_cell.angle_gamma   90.00
#
_symmetry.space_group_name_H-M   'P 1'
#
loop_
_entity.id
_entity.type
_entity.pdbx_description
1 polymer ?
#
loop_
_entity_poly.entity_id
_entity_poly.type
_entity_poly.pdbx_seq_one_letter_code
_entity_poly.pdbx_strand_id
1 'polypeptide(L)' 'MEACPVQPSAIGVSPGKDSFVFYIESFGFLTPERMFAEAVNVLRTKVADFMSSLEEAIKESEAVATPG' A
#
# COMPACT_ATOMS: atom_id res chain seq x y z
N MET A 1 21.90 21.98 39.11
CA MET A 1 21.19 21.76 37.83
C MET A 1 20.84 20.29 37.81
N GLU A 2 19.59 19.94 38.07
CA GLU A 2 19.17 18.54 38.00
C GLU A 2 19.19 18.09 36.53
N ALA A 3 20.03 17.11 36.22
CA ALA A 3 20.03 16.45 34.91
C ALA A 3 18.67 15.78 34.69
N CYS A 4 18.22 15.70 33.43
CA CYS A 4 16.89 15.25 33.04
C CYS A 4 16.38 14.04 33.86
N PRO A 5 15.11 14.07 34.31
CA PRO A 5 14.53 12.96 35.06
C PRO A 5 14.60 11.68 34.23
N VAL A 6 15.18 10.62 34.80
CA VAL A 6 15.34 9.31 34.15
C VAL A 6 13.97 8.68 33.85
N GLN A 7 12.93 9.07 34.60
CA GLN A 7 11.55 8.65 34.38
C GLN A 7 10.55 9.83 34.51
N PRO A 8 9.63 9.99 33.55
CA PRO A 8 9.58 9.30 32.26
C PRO A 8 10.72 9.78 31.34
N SER A 9 11.20 8.89 30.45
CA SER A 9 12.20 9.27 29.45
C SER A 9 11.70 10.44 28.59
N ALA A 10 12.55 11.43 28.37
CA ALA A 10 12.25 12.54 27.45
C ALA A 10 12.19 12.10 25.97
N ILE A 11 12.69 10.90 25.65
CA ILE A 11 12.71 10.33 24.30
C ILE A 11 11.93 9.01 24.29
N GLY A 12 10.93 8.92 23.41
CA GLY A 12 10.24 7.67 23.10
C GLY A 12 10.92 6.97 21.93
N VAL A 13 11.61 5.86 22.19
CA VAL A 13 12.21 5.04 21.13
C VAL A 13 11.20 3.98 20.73
N SER A 14 10.51 4.22 19.62
CA SER A 14 9.61 3.25 18.99
C SER A 14 9.74 3.30 17.48
N PRO A 15 9.66 2.17 16.77
CA PRO A 15 9.53 2.19 15.31
C PRO A 15 8.30 3.00 14.89
N GLY A 16 8.46 3.81 13.83
CA GLY A 16 7.31 4.46 13.20
C GLY A 16 6.43 3.40 12.54
N LYS A 17 5.17 3.29 12.97
CA LYS A 17 4.23 2.26 12.47
C LYS A 17 3.98 2.36 10.96
N ASP A 18 4.03 3.58 10.44
CA ASP A 18 3.75 3.89 9.03
C ASP A 18 5.05 4.16 8.25
N SER A 19 6.19 3.63 8.72
CA SER A 19 7.50 3.80 8.10
C SER A 19 8.13 2.45 7.80
N PHE A 20 8.59 2.28 6.56
CA PHE A 20 9.11 1.02 6.08
C PHE A 20 10.51 1.22 5.52
N VAL A 21 11.43 0.33 5.88
CA VAL A 21 12.77 0.24 5.30
C VAL A 21 12.78 -1.00 4.42
N PHE A 22 12.85 -0.80 3.10
CA PHE A 22 12.87 -1.89 2.14
C PHE A 22 14.31 -2.25 1.77
N TYR A 23 14.63 -3.54 1.80
CA TYR A 23 15.83 -4.09 1.17
C TYR A 23 15.38 -4.88 -0.06
N ILE A 24 15.78 -4.40 -1.24
CA ILE A 24 15.34 -4.94 -2.52
C ILE A 24 16.57 -5.39 -3.29
N GLU A 25 16.59 -6.67 -3.65
CA GLU A 25 17.65 -7.28 -4.44
C GLU A 25 17.08 -7.79 -5.77
N SER A 26 17.86 -7.65 -6.83
CA SER A 26 17.49 -8.15 -8.16
C SER A 26 18.40 -9.30 -8.57
N PHE A 27 17.82 -10.27 -9.28
CA PHE A 27 18.56 -11.34 -9.95
C PHE A 27 19.34 -10.86 -11.20
N GLY A 28 19.29 -9.57 -11.53
CA GLY A 28 20.09 -8.95 -12.60
C GLY A 28 19.35 -8.74 -13.93
N PHE A 29 18.10 -9.19 -14.07
CA PHE A 29 17.30 -8.94 -15.27
C PHE A 29 16.73 -7.51 -15.33
N LEU A 30 16.31 -6.96 -14.19
CA LEU A 30 15.87 -5.57 -14.01
C LEU A 30 16.67 -4.91 -12.89
N THR A 31 16.80 -3.58 -12.88
CA THR A 31 17.36 -2.92 -11.70
C THR A 31 16.35 -2.99 -10.53
N PRO A 32 16.79 -2.98 -9.25
CA PRO A 32 15.88 -2.97 -8.10
C PRO A 32 14.82 -1.86 -8.17
N GLU A 33 15.20 -0.67 -8.64
CA GLU A 33 14.30 0.48 -8.80
C GLU A 33 13.22 0.19 -9.85
N ARG A 34 13.60 -0.41 -10.99
CA ARG A 34 12.63 -0.79 -12.02
C ARG A 34 11.71 -1.89 -11.53
N MET A 35 12.24 -2.89 -10.83
CA MET A 35 11.44 -3.98 -10.27
C MET A 35 10.39 -3.46 -9.28
N PHE A 36 10.79 -2.53 -8.39
CA PHE A 36 9.86 -1.91 -7.45
C PHE A 36 8.79 -1.07 -8.15
N ALA A 37 9.19 -0.25 -9.13
CA ALA A 37 8.24 0.54 -9.92
C ALA A 37 7.22 -0.34 -10.64
N GLU A 38 7.65 -1.46 -11.23
CA GLU A 38 6.72 -2.40 -11.88
C GLU A 38 5.82 -3.12 -10.90
N ALA A 39 6.30 -3.49 -9.71
CA ALA A 39 5.45 -4.07 -8.67
C ALA A 39 4.31 -3.11 -8.28
N VAL A 40 4.60 -1.82 -8.14
CA VAL A 40 3.59 -0.78 -7.87
C VAL A 40 2.62 -0.63 -9.05
N ASN A 41 3.12 -0.66 -10.29
CA ASN A 41 2.25 -0.60 -11.48
C ASN A 41 1.31 -1.79 -11.57
N VAL A 42 1.81 -3.02 -11.37
CA VAL A 42 1.01 -4.25 -11.36
C VAL A 42 -0.08 -4.16 -10.30
N LEU A 43 0.24 -3.69 -9.09
CA LEU A 43 -0.75 -3.51 -8.04
C LEU A 43 -1.82 -2.49 -8.45
N ARG A 44 -1.42 -1.34 -9.01
CA ARG A 44 -2.34 -0.30 -9.48
C ARG A 44 -3.29 -0.84 -10.55
N THR A 45 -2.77 -1.56 -11.54
CA THR A 45 -3.58 -2.15 -12.62
C THR A 45 -4.58 -3.13 -12.05
N LYS A 46 -4.16 -4.04 -11.17
CA LYS A 46 -5.09 -5.01 -10.54
C LYS A 46 -6.22 -4.35 -9.76
N VAL A 47 -5.94 -3.25 -9.06
CA VAL A 47 -6.97 -2.49 -8.33
C VAL A 47 -7.93 -1.83 -9.32
N ALA A 48 -7.43 -1.22 -10.39
CA ALA A 48 -8.26 -0.59 -11.40
C ALA A 48 -9.16 -1.63 -12.11
N ASP A 49 -8.61 -2.78 -12.48
CA ASP A 49 -9.35 -3.88 -13.11
C ASP A 49 -10.47 -4.37 -12.18
N PHE A 50 -10.15 -4.57 -10.90
CA PHE A 50 -11.16 -4.97 -9.90
C PHE A 50 -12.28 -3.93 -9.77
N MET A 51 -11.94 -2.64 -9.69
CA MET A 51 -12.94 -1.57 -9.62
C MET A 51 -13.84 -1.55 -10.86
N SER A 52 -13.27 -1.72 -12.06
CA SER A 52 -14.04 -1.80 -13.30
C SER A 52 -15.02 -2.97 -13.27
N SER A 53 -14.55 -4.17 -12.89
CA SER A 53 -15.43 -5.35 -12.80
C SER A 53 -16.52 -5.18 -11.74
N LEU A 54 -16.22 -4.49 -10.62
CA LEU A 54 -17.21 -4.21 -9.60
C LEU A 54 -18.29 -3.25 -10.11
N GLU A 55 -17.90 -2.19 -10.82
CA GLU A 55 -18.85 -1.24 -11.42
C GLU A 55 -19.76 -1.92 -12.46
N GLU A 56 -19.21 -2.83 -13.27
CA GLU A 56 -19.98 -3.64 -14.21
C GLU A 56 -21.00 -4.53 -13.49
N ALA A 57 -20.57 -5.25 -12.45
CA ALA A 57 -21.46 -6.10 -11.66
C ALA A 57 -22.60 -5.32 -10.98
N ILE A 58 -22.32 -4.10 -10.50
CA ILE A 58 -23.35 -3.22 -9.93
C ILE A 58 -24.37 -2.82 -11.02
N LYS A 59 -23.91 -2.38 -12.19
CA LYS A 59 -24.79 -2.02 -13.32
C LYS A 59 -25.66 -3.19 -13.76
N GLU A 60 -25.10 -4.39 -13.83
CA GLU A 60 -25.84 -5.62 -14.13
C GLU A 60 -26.92 -5.89 -13.09
N SER A 61 -26.61 -5.72 -11.80
CA SER A 61 -27.58 -5.91 -10.72
C SER A 61 -28.74 -4.91 -10.76
N GLU A 62 -28.48 -3.66 -11.16
CA GLU A 62 -29.50 -2.61 -11.30
C GLU A 62 -30.39 -2.82 -12.53
N ALA A 63 -29.81 -3.27 -13.65
CA ALA A 63 -30.56 -3.58 -14.87
C ALA A 63 -31.54 -4.76 -14.69
N VAL A 64 -31.22 -5.70 -13.80
CA VAL A 64 -32.10 -6.83 -13.44
C VAL A 64 -33.25 -6.39 -12.50
N ALA A 65 -33.12 -5.26 -11.79
CA ALA A 65 -34.09 -4.80 -10.81
C ALA A 65 -35.24 -3.94 -11.38
N THR A 66 -35.20 -3.57 -12.66
CA THR A 66 -36.32 -2.91 -13.36
C THR A 66 -37.09 -3.91 -14.23
N PRO A 67 -38.25 -4.44 -13.76
CA PRO A 67 -39.14 -5.19 -14.64
C PRO A 67 -39.87 -4.21 -15.56
N GLY A 68 -39.86 -4.51 -16.86
CA GLY A 68 -40.75 -3.89 -17.85
C GLY A 68 -42.20 -4.29 -17.65
#